data_AF-Q1YDM0-F1
#
_entry.id   AF-Q1YDM0-F1
#
_cell.length_a   1.000
_cell.length_b   1.000
_cell.length_c   1.000
_cell.angle_alpha   90.00
_cell.angle_beta   90.00
_cell.angle_gamma   90.00
#
_symmetry.space_group_name_H-M   'P 1'
#
loop_
_entity.id
_entity.type
_entity.pdbx_description
1 polymer ?
#
loop_
_entity_poly.entity_id
_entity_poly.type
_entity_poly.pdbx_seq_one_letter_code
_entity_poly.pdbx_strand_id
1 'polypeptide(L)'
;MRDPSATVSTAMSDPNRSIGIVRTPPRAELDPLDPAVAAAFLASIAALSDDGLLVQPLVLPRAFVDYQAETGAIMAKEAYGALRHLVEDPDLPLDPAVRSRVRQGAAIDDVAHAVRVAARHQALGALEEILGKDDVILLPTTPFPACRLADVDEAVFPMSRLTRLANYLDLCAISVPVATTAIGLPIGMQICARHGREDLVMAVAAKLQAAMQQRNLVIED
;
A
#
# COMPACT_ATOMS: atom_id res chain seq x y z
N MET A 1 -1.34 -30.50 34.49
CA MET A 1 -2.15 -31.36 33.62
C MET A 1 -3.18 -30.46 32.95
N ARG A 2 -3.00 -30.10 31.68
CA ARG A 2 -3.93 -29.24 30.93
C ARG A 2 -4.97 -30.13 30.25
N ASP A 3 -6.23 -29.75 30.35
CA ASP A 3 -7.37 -30.41 29.72
C ASP A 3 -7.27 -30.34 28.18
N PRO A 4 -7.25 -31.46 27.45
CA PRO A 4 -7.17 -31.49 25.99
C PRO A 4 -8.52 -31.33 25.28
N SER A 5 -9.61 -30.94 25.97
CA SER A 5 -10.96 -30.89 25.37
C SER A 5 -11.55 -29.49 25.17
N ALA A 6 -10.74 -28.43 25.23
CA ALA A 6 -11.19 -27.08 24.90
C ALA A 6 -11.39 -26.92 23.38
N THR A 7 -12.58 -27.30 22.91
CA THR A 7 -13.06 -27.03 21.56
C THR A 7 -13.02 -25.52 21.30
N VAL A 8 -12.14 -25.08 20.40
CA VAL A 8 -12.14 -23.72 19.88
C VAL A 8 -13.48 -23.51 19.18
N SER A 9 -14.35 -22.72 19.78
CA SER A 9 -15.61 -22.30 19.18
C SER A 9 -15.29 -21.42 17.97
N THR A 10 -15.31 -22.00 16.78
CA THR A 10 -15.36 -21.25 15.51
C THR A 10 -16.78 -20.74 15.31
N ALA A 11 -17.18 -19.78 16.15
CA ALA A 11 -18.26 -18.89 15.77
C ALA A 11 -17.68 -17.98 14.68
N MET A 12 -17.87 -18.35 13.41
CA MET A 12 -17.77 -17.40 12.31
C MET A 12 -18.85 -16.36 12.57
N SER A 13 -18.47 -15.28 13.26
CA SER A 13 -19.27 -14.07 13.39
C SER A 13 -19.68 -13.60 12.01
N ASP A 14 -20.88 -13.03 11.90
CA ASP A 14 -21.36 -12.33 10.72
C ASP A 14 -20.21 -11.56 10.04
N PRO A 15 -19.85 -11.90 8.79
CA PRO A 15 -18.67 -11.36 8.13
C PRO A 15 -18.71 -9.83 7.95
N ASN A 16 -19.87 -9.19 8.15
CA ASN A 16 -20.02 -7.74 8.14
C ASN A 16 -19.91 -7.08 9.52
N ARG A 17 -20.03 -7.81 10.63
CA ARG A 17 -20.22 -7.20 11.97
C ARG A 17 -18.94 -6.60 12.57
N SER A 18 -17.81 -6.65 11.85
CA SER A 18 -16.51 -6.11 12.29
C SER A 18 -15.82 -5.17 11.29
N ILE A 19 -16.40 -4.93 10.11
CA ILE A 19 -15.85 -3.99 9.14
C ILE A 19 -16.52 -2.63 9.37
N GLY A 20 -15.71 -1.62 9.67
CA GLY A 20 -16.13 -0.22 9.76
C GLY A 20 -16.28 0.39 8.37
N ILE A 21 -15.65 1.55 8.15
CA ILE A 21 -15.75 2.30 6.91
C ILE A 21 -14.60 1.93 5.98
N VAL A 22 -14.91 1.65 4.71
CA VAL A 22 -13.90 1.61 3.64
C VAL A 22 -13.61 3.06 3.24
N ARG A 23 -12.47 3.56 3.69
CA ARG A 23 -11.94 4.88 3.38
C ARG A 23 -11.24 4.88 2.03
N THR A 24 -11.48 5.89 1.21
CA THR A 24 -10.85 6.03 -0.12
C THR A 24 -10.26 7.42 -0.30
N PRO A 25 -9.01 7.58 -0.75
CA PRO A 25 -8.52 8.88 -1.15
C PRO A 25 -9.38 9.45 -2.28
N PRO A 26 -9.68 10.77 -2.29
CA PRO A 26 -10.31 11.40 -3.45
C PRO A 26 -9.55 11.05 -4.74
N ARG A 27 -10.27 10.68 -5.80
CA ARG A 27 -9.66 10.20 -7.06
C ARG A 27 -8.58 11.15 -7.58
N ALA A 28 -8.79 12.46 -7.52
CA ALA A 28 -7.83 13.46 -7.99
C ALA A 28 -6.50 13.45 -7.22
N GLU A 29 -6.49 13.07 -5.93
CA GLU A 29 -5.26 12.95 -5.14
C GLU A 29 -4.38 11.75 -5.56
N LEU A 30 -4.97 10.81 -6.31
CA LEU A 30 -4.25 9.66 -6.83
C LEU A 30 -3.53 9.95 -8.15
N ASP A 31 -3.79 11.08 -8.81
CA ASP A 31 -3.17 11.38 -10.10
C ASP A 31 -1.64 11.54 -10.00
N PRO A 32 -0.89 11.19 -11.07
CA PRO A 32 -1.38 10.57 -12.31
C PRO A 32 -1.69 9.07 -12.13
N LEU A 33 -2.84 8.62 -12.64
CA LEU A 33 -3.17 7.19 -12.80
C LEU A 33 -3.41 6.86 -14.26
N ASP A 34 -3.05 5.65 -14.64
CA ASP A 34 -3.52 5.02 -15.86
C ASP A 34 -5.07 4.95 -15.88
N PRO A 35 -5.72 5.24 -17.02
CA PRO A 35 -7.18 5.22 -17.13
C PRO A 35 -7.80 3.89 -16.72
N ALA A 36 -7.17 2.76 -17.06
CA ALA A 36 -7.71 1.45 -16.72
C ALA A 36 -7.64 1.19 -15.21
N VAL A 37 -6.56 1.63 -14.57
CA VAL A 37 -6.42 1.59 -13.10
C VAL A 37 -7.45 2.48 -12.42
N ALA A 38 -7.69 3.68 -12.96
CA ALA A 38 -8.72 4.60 -12.45
C ALA A 38 -10.13 3.99 -12.55
N ALA A 39 -10.46 3.37 -13.68
CA ALA A 39 -11.75 2.70 -13.87
C ALA A 39 -11.92 1.51 -12.92
N ALA A 40 -10.89 0.67 -12.77
CA ALA A 40 -10.90 -0.46 -11.84
C ALA A 40 -11.06 -0.02 -10.38
N PHE A 41 -10.47 1.12 -9.99
CA PHE A 41 -10.64 1.69 -8.66
C PHE A 41 -12.09 2.10 -8.39
N LEU A 42 -12.71 2.84 -9.32
CA LEU A 42 -14.12 3.25 -9.20
C LEU A 42 -15.06 2.04 -9.20
N ALA A 43 -14.78 1.03 -10.03
CA ALA A 43 -15.54 -0.22 -10.04
C ALA A 43 -15.41 -1.01 -8.72
N SER A 44 -14.22 -0.99 -8.09
CA SER A 44 -13.98 -1.62 -6.79
C SER A 44 -14.73 -0.91 -5.66
N ILE A 45 -14.80 0.43 -5.70
CA ILE A 45 -15.64 1.21 -4.78
C ILE A 45 -17.11 0.82 -4.91
N ALA A 46 -17.63 0.80 -6.14
CA ALA A 46 -19.01 0.38 -6.40
C ALA A 46 -19.25 -1.06 -5.93
N ALA A 47 -18.28 -1.97 -6.11
CA ALA A 47 -18.39 -3.37 -5.66
C ALA A 47 -18.64 -3.50 -4.16
N LEU A 48 -17.84 -2.79 -3.38
CA LEU A 48 -17.95 -2.84 -1.93
C LEU A 48 -19.22 -2.13 -1.44
N SER A 49 -19.62 -1.03 -2.08
CA SER A 49 -20.90 -0.38 -1.78
C SER A 49 -22.10 -1.26 -2.08
N ASP A 50 -22.11 -1.97 -3.22
CA ASP A 50 -23.18 -2.90 -3.60
C ASP A 50 -23.25 -4.13 -2.66
N ASP A 51 -22.11 -4.55 -2.10
CA ASP A 51 -22.01 -5.59 -1.06
C ASP A 51 -22.39 -5.06 0.35
N GLY A 52 -22.86 -3.81 0.43
CA GLY A 52 -23.39 -3.19 1.64
C GLY A 52 -22.34 -2.59 2.58
N LEU A 53 -21.08 -2.45 2.16
CA LEU A 53 -20.07 -1.73 2.95
C LEU A 53 -20.22 -0.21 2.79
N LEU A 54 -20.04 0.50 3.89
CA LEU A 54 -20.00 1.96 3.88
C LEU A 54 -18.65 2.43 3.31
N VAL A 55 -18.69 3.09 2.16
CA VAL A 55 -17.49 3.68 1.53
C VAL A 55 -17.54 5.20 1.68
N GLN A 56 -16.46 5.80 2.19
CA GLN A 56 -16.36 7.25 2.39
C GLN A 56 -14.99 7.79 2.00
N PRO A 57 -14.88 9.08 1.63
CA PRO A 57 -13.60 9.70 1.33
C PRO A 57 -12.70 9.78 2.58
N LEU A 58 -11.39 9.71 2.37
CA LEU A 58 -10.33 9.97 3.34
C LEU A 58 -9.34 10.96 2.73
N VAL A 59 -9.31 12.16 3.28
CA VAL A 59 -8.29 13.15 2.93
C VAL A 59 -7.07 12.88 3.80
N LEU A 60 -5.95 12.53 3.18
CA LEU A 60 -4.69 12.32 3.88
C LEU A 60 -4.01 13.67 4.14
N PRO A 61 -3.26 13.82 5.25
CA PRO A 61 -2.61 15.09 5.59
C PRO A 61 -1.41 15.43 4.68
N ARG A 62 -0.99 14.50 3.80
CA ARG A 62 0.16 14.65 2.90
C ARG A 62 -0.13 14.00 1.56
N ALA A 63 0.56 14.42 0.51
CA ALA A 63 0.45 13.78 -0.79
C ALA A 63 1.20 12.43 -0.81
N PHE A 64 0.77 11.53 -1.69
CA PHE A 64 1.43 10.22 -1.88
C PHE A 64 2.91 10.32 -2.24
N VAL A 65 3.29 11.35 -2.99
CA VAL A 65 4.70 11.62 -3.34
C VAL A 65 5.54 11.96 -2.11
N ASP A 66 4.97 12.58 -1.08
CA ASP A 66 5.67 12.90 0.16
C ASP A 66 5.91 11.63 0.98
N TYR A 67 4.89 10.77 1.10
CA TYR A 67 5.06 9.45 1.74
C TYR A 67 6.14 8.61 1.05
N GLN A 68 6.18 8.65 -0.29
CA GLN A 68 7.22 8.00 -1.07
C GLN A 68 8.61 8.58 -0.79
N ALA A 69 8.76 9.90 -0.85
CA ALA A 69 10.04 10.58 -0.66
C ALA A 69 10.59 10.37 0.76
N GLU A 70 9.76 10.56 1.79
CA GLU A 70 10.20 10.43 3.18
C GLU A 70 10.55 9.00 3.54
N THR A 71 9.76 8.02 3.10
CA THR A 71 10.10 6.60 3.27
C THR A 71 11.42 6.27 2.57
N GLY A 72 11.62 6.78 1.34
CA GLY A 72 12.85 6.58 0.58
C GLY A 72 14.08 7.13 1.28
N ALA A 73 13.99 8.34 1.86
CA ALA A 73 15.08 8.98 2.58
C ALA A 73 15.45 8.22 3.87
N ILE A 74 14.46 7.80 4.66
CA ILE A 74 14.68 6.98 5.86
C ILE A 74 15.39 5.68 5.49
N MET A 75 14.86 4.95 4.49
CA MET A 75 15.45 3.70 4.03
C MET A 75 16.85 3.86 3.47
N ALA A 76 17.11 4.90 2.67
CA ALA A 76 18.42 5.13 2.09
C ALA A 76 19.48 5.36 3.17
N LYS A 77 19.17 6.20 4.18
CA LYS A 77 20.07 6.44 5.32
C LYS A 77 20.35 5.16 6.10
N GLU A 78 19.32 4.40 6.45
CA GLU A 78 19.46 3.17 7.23
C GLU A 78 20.20 2.07 6.45
N ALA A 79 19.86 1.90 5.17
CA ALA A 79 20.55 0.98 4.28
C ALA A 79 22.02 1.36 4.10
N TYR A 80 22.35 2.65 3.96
CA TYR A 80 23.73 3.10 3.90
C TYR A 80 24.47 2.77 5.19
N GLY A 81 23.88 3.06 6.36
CA GLY A 81 24.45 2.71 7.65
C GLY A 81 24.79 1.21 7.79
N ALA A 82 23.88 0.34 7.34
CA ALA A 82 24.06 -1.12 7.41
C ALA A 82 25.00 -1.68 6.33
N LEU A 83 24.95 -1.15 5.11
CA LEU A 83 25.59 -1.74 3.92
C LEU A 83 26.75 -0.90 3.37
N ARG A 84 27.23 0.12 4.11
CA ARG A 84 28.32 1.01 3.69
C ARG A 84 29.52 0.27 3.12
N HIS A 85 29.95 -0.80 3.78
CA HIS A 85 31.11 -1.59 3.36
C HIS A 85 30.94 -2.22 1.97
N LEU A 86 29.72 -2.62 1.60
CA LEU A 86 29.43 -3.14 0.26
C LEU A 86 29.36 -2.01 -0.77
N VAL A 87 28.73 -0.89 -0.40
CA VAL A 87 28.41 0.21 -1.32
C VAL A 87 29.62 1.08 -1.66
N GLU A 88 30.57 1.20 -0.74
CA GLU A 88 31.81 1.96 -0.95
C GLU A 88 32.93 1.15 -1.61
N ASP A 89 32.85 -0.18 -1.60
CA ASP A 89 33.81 -1.04 -2.28
C ASP A 89 33.34 -1.36 -3.72
N PRO A 90 34.00 -0.79 -4.76
CA PRO A 90 33.62 -1.00 -6.15
C PRO A 90 33.91 -2.42 -6.65
N ASP A 91 34.77 -3.18 -5.98
CA ASP A 91 35.17 -4.53 -6.41
C ASP A 91 34.16 -5.59 -5.95
N LEU A 92 33.30 -5.27 -4.99
CA LEU A 92 32.25 -6.18 -4.52
C LEU A 92 31.06 -6.22 -5.50
N PRO A 93 30.47 -7.42 -5.72
CA PRO A 93 29.36 -7.58 -6.66
C PRO A 93 28.09 -6.94 -6.08
N LEU A 94 27.73 -5.77 -6.60
CA LEU A 94 26.49 -5.08 -6.30
C LEU A 94 25.97 -4.39 -7.56
N ASP A 95 24.68 -4.58 -7.83
CA ASP A 95 24.00 -3.92 -8.95
C ASP A 95 24.24 -2.39 -8.92
N PRO A 96 24.63 -1.74 -10.05
CA PRO A 96 24.96 -0.32 -10.07
C PRO A 96 23.81 0.59 -9.62
N ALA A 97 22.56 0.25 -9.96
CA ALA A 97 21.41 1.05 -9.59
C ALA A 97 21.12 0.92 -8.08
N VAL A 98 21.22 -0.29 -7.52
CA VAL A 98 21.16 -0.50 -6.07
C VAL A 98 22.27 0.24 -5.35
N ARG A 99 23.51 0.13 -5.83
CA ARG A 99 24.67 0.85 -5.27
C ARG A 99 24.43 2.35 -5.23
N SER A 100 23.97 2.93 -6.34
CA SER A 100 23.62 4.35 -6.43
C SER A 100 22.57 4.75 -5.40
N ARG A 101 21.46 4.00 -5.30
CA ARG A 101 20.36 4.29 -4.37
C ARG A 101 20.80 4.24 -2.91
N VAL A 102 21.54 3.20 -2.51
CA VAL A 102 21.99 3.09 -1.12
C VAL A 102 23.01 4.17 -0.80
N ARG A 103 23.92 4.50 -1.73
CA ARG A 103 24.93 5.56 -1.54
C ARG A 103 24.31 6.94 -1.29
N GLN A 104 23.11 7.23 -1.81
CA GLN A 104 22.40 8.49 -1.54
C GLN A 104 22.17 8.72 -0.04
N GLY A 105 22.06 7.65 0.76
CA GLY A 105 21.93 7.75 2.22
C GLY A 105 23.12 8.40 2.91
N ALA A 106 24.30 8.44 2.28
CA ALA A 106 25.49 9.11 2.81
C ALA A 106 25.31 10.62 2.98
N ALA A 107 24.43 11.24 2.18
CA ALA A 107 24.16 12.67 2.23
C ALA A 107 23.17 13.07 3.34
N ILE A 108 22.52 12.10 3.99
CA ILE A 108 21.57 12.34 5.07
C ILE A 108 22.31 12.22 6.39
N ASP A 109 22.45 13.33 7.13
CA ASP A 109 23.05 13.30 8.46
C ASP A 109 22.09 12.71 9.52
N ASP A 110 22.61 12.41 10.70
CA ASP A 110 21.86 11.74 11.77
C ASP A 110 20.76 12.63 12.37
N VAL A 111 20.95 13.95 12.35
CA VAL A 111 19.94 14.91 12.85
C VAL A 111 18.75 14.96 11.88
N ALA A 112 19.04 15.07 10.58
CA ALA A 112 18.05 15.06 9.52
C ALA A 112 17.27 13.74 9.45
N HIS A 113 17.91 12.61 9.75
CA HIS A 113 17.25 11.32 9.90
C HIS A 113 16.36 11.26 11.13
N ALA A 114 16.86 11.67 12.30
CA ALA A 114 16.07 11.69 13.53
C ALA A 114 14.80 12.57 13.42
N VAL A 115 14.90 13.73 12.76
CA VAL A 115 13.75 14.61 12.48
C VAL A 115 12.71 13.89 11.60
N ARG A 116 13.14 13.15 10.57
CA ARG A 116 12.23 12.37 9.71
C ARG A 116 11.53 11.25 10.45
N VAL A 117 12.27 10.51 11.28
CA VAL A 117 11.68 9.45 12.12
C VAL A 117 10.65 10.04 13.10
N ALA A 118 10.96 11.18 13.73
CA ALA A 118 10.01 11.87 14.60
C ALA A 118 8.75 12.32 13.84
N ALA A 119 8.90 12.88 12.63
CA ALA A 119 7.78 13.28 11.77
C ALA A 119 6.94 12.08 11.32
N ARG A 120 7.55 10.90 11.10
CA ARG A 120 6.84 9.64 10.84
C ARG A 120 5.96 9.25 12.02
N HIS A 121 6.49 9.28 13.24
CA HIS A 121 5.71 8.98 14.45
C HIS A 121 4.53 9.95 14.67
N GLN A 122 4.71 11.23 14.38
CA GLN A 122 3.61 12.20 14.41
C GLN A 122 2.54 11.91 13.36
N ALA A 123 2.95 11.55 12.14
CA ALA A 123 2.02 11.19 11.07
C ALA A 123 1.22 9.92 11.37
N LEU A 124 1.83 8.93 12.04
CA LEU A 124 1.16 7.75 12.56
C LEU A 124 0.03 8.13 13.52
N GLY A 125 0.32 8.94 14.54
CA GLY A 125 -0.69 9.40 15.50
C GLY A 125 -1.82 10.19 14.82
N ALA A 126 -1.50 11.07 13.87
CA ALA A 126 -2.50 11.81 13.11
C ALA A 126 -3.40 10.90 12.26
N LEU A 127 -2.87 9.82 11.69
CA LEU A 127 -3.70 8.84 10.96
C LEU A 127 -4.67 8.14 11.92
N GLU A 128 -4.22 7.78 13.12
CA GLU A 128 -5.06 7.14 14.13
C GLU A 128 -6.23 8.02 14.61
N GLU A 129 -6.16 9.34 14.43
CA GLU A 129 -7.29 10.23 14.72
C GLU A 129 -8.36 10.20 13.61
N ILE A 130 -7.97 9.93 12.36
CA ILE A 130 -8.85 10.06 11.19
C ILE A 130 -9.27 8.73 10.55
N LEU A 131 -8.59 7.61 10.84
CA LEU A 131 -8.92 6.27 10.35
C LEU A 131 -9.43 5.43 11.52
N GLY A 132 -10.73 5.09 11.61
CA GLY A 132 -11.28 4.32 12.72
C GLY A 132 -10.58 2.97 12.96
N LYS A 133 -10.76 2.38 14.16
CA LYS A 133 -10.11 1.10 14.52
C LYS A 133 -10.46 -0.03 13.55
N ASP A 134 -11.70 -0.05 13.09
CA ASP A 134 -12.27 -1.05 12.18
C ASP A 134 -12.38 -0.53 10.73
N ASP A 135 -11.79 0.63 10.42
CA ASP A 135 -11.77 1.18 9.08
C ASP A 135 -10.60 0.60 8.26
N VAL A 136 -10.76 0.57 6.94
CA VAL A 136 -9.68 0.23 5.99
C VAL A 136 -9.52 1.33 4.96
N ILE A 137 -8.32 1.47 4.38
CA ILE A 137 -8.06 2.33 3.23
C ILE A 137 -8.05 1.46 1.97
N LEU A 138 -8.87 1.80 0.97
CA LEU A 138 -8.83 1.21 -0.36
C LEU A 138 -8.22 2.20 -1.37
N LEU A 139 -7.24 1.75 -2.14
CA LEU A 139 -6.59 2.51 -3.20
C LEU A 139 -5.95 1.57 -4.24
N PRO A 140 -5.61 2.03 -5.46
CA PRO A 140 -4.83 1.21 -6.40
C PRO A 140 -3.50 0.77 -5.80
N THR A 141 -3.05 -0.46 -6.12
CA THR A 141 -1.73 -0.93 -5.69
C THR A 141 -0.62 -0.22 -6.45
N THR A 142 -0.72 -0.13 -7.77
CA THR A 142 0.22 0.60 -8.64
C THR A 142 -0.53 1.65 -9.44
N PRO A 143 0.13 2.75 -9.84
CA PRO A 143 -0.55 3.80 -10.59
C PRO A 143 -0.81 3.46 -12.06
N PHE A 144 -0.17 2.41 -12.58
CA PHE A 144 -0.32 1.92 -13.95
C PHE A 144 -0.12 0.38 -13.98
N PRO A 145 -0.60 -0.31 -15.04
CA PRO A 145 -0.34 -1.73 -15.28
C PRO A 145 1.15 -2.03 -15.51
N ALA A 146 1.52 -3.29 -15.67
CA ALA A 146 2.92 -3.65 -15.95
C ALA A 146 3.43 -2.98 -17.25
N CYS A 147 4.59 -2.33 -17.18
CA CYS A 147 5.29 -1.83 -18.37
C CYS A 147 6.18 -2.92 -19.00
N ARG A 148 6.60 -2.72 -20.24
CA ARG A 148 7.55 -3.63 -20.89
C ARG A 148 8.92 -3.46 -20.22
N LEU A 149 9.67 -4.56 -20.12
CA LEU A 149 11.02 -4.54 -19.54
C LEU A 149 11.95 -3.52 -20.22
N ALA A 150 11.81 -3.35 -21.54
CA ALA A 150 12.63 -2.40 -22.31
C ALA A 150 12.36 -0.93 -21.97
N ASP A 151 11.22 -0.63 -21.34
CA ASP A 151 10.79 0.73 -21.00
C ASP A 151 11.06 1.06 -19.51
N VAL A 152 11.66 0.13 -18.76
CA VAL A 152 11.96 0.32 -17.33
C VAL A 152 13.11 1.31 -17.17
N ASP A 153 12.81 2.44 -16.55
CA ASP A 153 13.83 3.37 -16.03
C ASP A 153 14.09 3.07 -14.55
N GLU A 154 15.26 2.50 -14.28
CA GLU A 154 15.72 2.15 -12.93
C GLU A 154 16.07 3.36 -12.04
N ALA A 155 16.12 4.57 -12.58
CA ALA A 155 16.32 5.78 -11.80
C ALA A 155 15.04 6.26 -11.09
N VAL A 156 13.86 5.83 -11.55
CA VAL A 156 12.56 6.24 -11.00
C VAL A 156 11.79 5.06 -10.41
N PHE A 157 10.97 5.33 -9.39
CA PHE A 157 10.17 4.29 -8.69
C PHE A 157 8.67 4.56 -8.69
N PRO A 158 8.06 4.93 -9.84
CA PRO A 158 6.68 5.38 -9.87
C PRO A 158 5.70 4.29 -9.39
N MET A 159 6.07 3.01 -9.51
CA MET A 159 5.31 1.86 -9.01
C MET A 159 5.06 1.91 -7.49
N SER A 160 6.00 2.47 -6.71
CA SER A 160 5.90 2.50 -5.25
C SER A 160 5.12 3.69 -4.69
N ARG A 161 4.68 4.63 -5.55
CA ARG A 161 4.07 5.90 -5.11
C ARG A 161 2.88 5.69 -4.16
N LEU A 162 2.06 4.68 -4.42
CA LEU A 162 0.83 4.40 -3.65
C LEU A 162 1.05 3.41 -2.49
N THR A 163 2.08 2.55 -2.57
CA THR A 163 2.37 1.54 -1.53
C THR A 163 3.25 2.08 -0.41
N ARG A 164 3.99 3.17 -0.64
CA ARG A 164 4.85 3.79 0.38
C ARG A 164 4.09 4.38 1.56
N LEU A 165 2.83 4.75 1.37
CA LEU A 165 1.92 5.14 2.45
C LEU A 165 1.89 4.09 3.56
N ALA A 166 1.69 2.82 3.23
CA ALA A 166 1.57 1.73 4.20
C ALA A 166 2.86 1.51 5.00
N ASN A 167 4.02 1.60 4.32
CA ASN A 167 5.33 1.49 4.97
C ASN A 167 5.58 2.67 5.94
N TYR A 168 5.26 3.89 5.48
CA TYR A 168 5.44 5.09 6.27
C TYR A 168 4.54 5.11 7.50
N LEU A 169 3.29 4.68 7.34
CA LEU A 169 2.26 4.72 8.39
C LEU A 169 2.04 3.36 9.07
N ASP A 170 3.02 2.46 9.01
CA ASP A 170 3.02 1.17 9.73
C ASP A 170 1.71 0.37 9.58
N LEU A 171 1.13 0.42 8.39
CA LEU A 171 -0.15 -0.24 8.08
C LEU A 171 0.10 -1.67 7.64
N CYS A 172 -0.80 -2.57 8.02
CA CYS A 172 -0.89 -3.85 7.33
C CYS A 172 -1.61 -3.61 5.99
N ALA A 173 -1.17 -4.29 4.93
CA ALA A 173 -1.71 -4.10 3.59
C ALA A 173 -1.73 -5.41 2.79
N ILE A 174 -2.72 -5.55 1.90
CA ILE A 174 -2.81 -6.63 0.91
C ILE A 174 -3.14 -6.04 -0.46
N SER A 175 -2.61 -6.65 -1.53
CA SER A 175 -3.02 -6.35 -2.90
C SER A 175 -3.95 -7.46 -3.41
N VAL A 176 -5.11 -7.08 -3.93
CA VAL A 176 -6.13 -7.98 -4.48
C VAL A 176 -6.27 -7.71 -5.97
N PRO A 177 -6.16 -8.70 -6.86
CA PRO A 177 -6.47 -8.52 -8.27
C PRO A 177 -7.97 -8.26 -8.46
N VAL A 178 -8.32 -7.20 -9.18
CA VAL A 178 -9.73 -6.79 -9.37
C VAL A 178 -10.17 -6.73 -10.82
N ALA A 179 -9.24 -6.58 -11.76
CA ALA A 179 -9.54 -6.44 -13.17
C ALA A 179 -8.32 -6.83 -14.03
N THR A 180 -8.55 -6.90 -15.33
CA THR A 180 -7.49 -6.96 -16.34
C THR A 180 -7.67 -5.85 -17.36
N THR A 181 -6.56 -5.36 -17.93
CA THR A 181 -6.61 -4.48 -19.11
C THR A 181 -7.07 -5.27 -20.35
N ALA A 182 -7.39 -4.56 -21.44
CA ALA A 182 -7.75 -5.16 -22.72
C ALA A 182 -6.69 -6.14 -23.27
N ILE A 183 -5.41 -5.89 -22.97
CA ILE A 183 -4.29 -6.77 -23.35
C ILE A 183 -3.94 -7.82 -22.28
N GLY A 184 -4.79 -8.00 -21.27
CA GLY A 184 -4.67 -9.05 -20.25
C GLY A 184 -3.70 -8.76 -19.11
N LEU A 185 -3.31 -7.50 -18.88
CA LEU A 185 -2.44 -7.16 -17.74
C LEU A 185 -3.27 -7.03 -16.45
N PRO A 186 -2.85 -7.63 -15.33
CA PRO A 186 -3.60 -7.56 -14.08
C PRO A 186 -3.58 -6.16 -13.46
N ILE A 187 -4.71 -5.76 -12.87
CA ILE A 187 -4.87 -4.54 -12.08
C ILE A 187 -5.22 -4.93 -10.64
N GLY A 188 -4.46 -4.40 -9.68
CA GLY A 188 -4.62 -4.69 -8.26
C GLY A 188 -5.09 -3.50 -7.43
N MET A 189 -5.95 -3.74 -6.45
CA MET A 189 -6.30 -2.79 -5.40
C MET A 189 -5.62 -3.18 -4.10
N GLN A 190 -4.99 -2.19 -3.47
CA GLN A 190 -4.45 -2.33 -2.14
C GLN A 190 -5.52 -2.00 -1.11
N ILE A 191 -5.62 -2.84 -0.07
CA ILE A 191 -6.42 -2.59 1.13
C ILE A 191 -5.43 -2.47 2.29
N CYS A 192 -5.46 -1.35 3.01
CA CYS A 192 -4.65 -1.11 4.20
C CYS A 192 -5.51 -1.00 5.45
N ALA A 193 -5.03 -1.49 6.58
CA ALA A 193 -5.61 -1.21 7.89
C ALA A 193 -4.53 -0.84 8.89
N ARG A 194 -4.94 -0.37 10.07
CA ARG A 194 -4.02 -0.11 11.18
C ARG A 194 -3.20 -1.36 11.52
N HIS A 195 -2.01 -1.15 12.06
CA HIS A 195 -1.14 -2.20 12.58
C HIS A 195 -1.92 -3.26 13.39
N GLY A 196 -1.70 -4.54 13.09
CA GLY A 196 -2.32 -5.66 13.80
C GLY A 196 -3.78 -5.95 13.41
N ARG A 197 -4.29 -5.34 12.33
CA ARG A 197 -5.65 -5.57 11.78
C ARG A 197 -5.65 -6.37 10.48
N GLU A 198 -4.76 -7.35 10.37
CA GLU A 198 -4.71 -8.27 9.23
C GLU A 198 -6.02 -9.04 9.06
N ASP A 199 -6.73 -9.33 10.16
CA ASP A 199 -8.07 -9.91 10.17
C ASP A 199 -9.05 -9.10 9.30
N LEU A 200 -9.01 -7.78 9.47
CA LEU A 200 -9.87 -6.84 8.77
C LEU A 200 -9.48 -6.71 7.30
N VAL A 201 -8.18 -6.59 7.03
CA VAL A 201 -7.65 -6.55 5.65
C VAL A 201 -8.05 -7.80 4.87
N MET A 202 -7.92 -8.99 5.49
CA MET A 202 -8.31 -10.26 4.87
C MET A 202 -9.82 -10.37 4.64
N ALA A 203 -10.64 -9.89 5.58
CA ALA A 203 -12.10 -9.90 5.44
C ALA A 203 -12.58 -9.02 4.28
N VAL A 204 -12.05 -7.81 4.16
CA VAL A 204 -12.39 -6.90 3.04
C VAL A 204 -11.83 -7.42 1.72
N ALA A 205 -10.62 -8.00 1.72
CA ALA A 205 -10.03 -8.59 0.53
C ALA A 205 -10.87 -9.73 -0.04
N ALA A 206 -11.36 -10.63 0.81
CA ALA A 206 -12.23 -11.73 0.39
C ALA A 206 -13.54 -11.22 -0.24
N LYS A 207 -14.16 -10.19 0.35
CA LYS A 207 -15.36 -9.55 -0.20
C LYS A 207 -15.08 -8.88 -1.54
N LEU A 208 -14.03 -8.06 -1.62
CA LEU A 208 -13.65 -7.38 -2.85
C LEU A 208 -13.38 -8.39 -3.98
N GLN A 209 -12.59 -9.42 -3.70
CA GLN A 209 -12.27 -10.45 -4.67
C GLN A 209 -13.54 -11.17 -5.16
N ALA A 210 -14.42 -11.59 -4.27
CA ALA A 210 -15.66 -12.28 -4.64
C ALA A 210 -16.57 -11.38 -5.50
N ALA A 211 -16.76 -10.12 -5.11
CA ALA A 211 -17.58 -9.16 -5.85
C ALA A 211 -17.00 -8.85 -7.24
N MET A 212 -15.68 -8.72 -7.36
CA MET A 212 -15.03 -8.42 -8.63
C MET A 212 -14.97 -9.65 -9.57
N GLN A 213 -14.79 -10.86 -9.03
CA GLN A 213 -14.84 -12.09 -9.82
C GLN A 213 -16.22 -12.31 -10.47
N GLN A 214 -17.30 -12.00 -9.77
CA GLN A 214 -18.66 -12.07 -10.32
C GLN A 214 -18.86 -11.10 -11.50
N ARG A 215 -18.09 -10.00 -11.55
CA ARG A 215 -18.16 -8.98 -12.61
C ARG A 215 -17.29 -9.31 -13.82
N ASN A 216 -16.27 -10.15 -13.66
CA ASN A 216 -15.29 -10.51 -14.69
C ASN A 216 -14.80 -9.30 -15.50
N LEU A 217 -14.37 -8.25 -14.79
CA LEU A 217 -14.13 -6.95 -15.39
C LEU A 217 -12.87 -6.94 -16.27
N VAL A 218 -13.07 -6.73 -17.56
CA VAL A 218 -12.02 -6.35 -18.52
C VAL A 218 -12.19 -4.86 -18.80
N ILE A 219 -11.15 -4.07 -18.55
CA ILE A 219 -11.17 -2.65 -18.85
C ILE A 219 -10.70 -2.44 -20.29
N GLU A 220 -11.61 -1.93 -21.12
CA GLU A 220 -11.30 -1.46 -22.47
C GLU A 220 -10.58 -0.10 -22.40
N ASP A 221 -9.67 0.14 -23.34
CA ASP A 221 -8.84 1.37 -23.41
C ASP A 221 -9.67 2.62 -23.76
#